data_AF-A0A098BYG9-F1
#
_entry.id   AF-A0A098BYG9-F1
#
_cell.length_a   1.000
_cell.length_b   1.000
_cell.length_c   1.000
_cell.angle_alpha   90.00
_cell.angle_beta   90.00
_cell.angle_gamma   90.00
#
_symmetry.space_group_name_H-M   'P 1'
#
loop_
_entity.id
_entity.type
_entity.pdbx_description
1 polymer ?
#
loop_
_entity_poly.entity_id
_entity_poly.type
_entity_poly.pdbx_seq_one_letter_code
_entity_poly.pdbx_strand_id
1 'polypeptide(L)'
;VLEPIKGYYIEPISTLDFASSYPSIMIAHNLCYSTLIKNTNEISELNKENYIEIPGKSHIKFVNKNVKKGVLPIIVEELIQARKKAKMLMEKEQDKITKMVLNGRQLALKISANSVYGYTGASSGGQLPCIEVAISITTLGRCMIEKTKEKVESYYNKQNGFAYNSVVVYGDTDSVMIKFGTNSIEEAMELGKDASKRISKEFIHPIKLEFEKVYCPYLLLNKKRYAGLLYTNPLKYDKMDCKGIETVRRDFCILI
;
A
#
# COMPACT_ATOMS: atom_id res chain seq x y z
N VAL A 1 -4.95 -8.15 -4.85
CA VAL A 1 -3.81 -9.07 -4.87
C VAL A 1 -3.66 -9.57 -6.28
N LEU A 2 -2.54 -9.25 -6.93
CA LEU A 2 -2.24 -9.73 -8.28
C LEU A 2 -1.98 -11.23 -8.26
N GLU A 3 -2.15 -11.89 -9.40
CA GLU A 3 -1.74 -13.28 -9.54
C GLU A 3 -0.22 -13.37 -9.50
N PRO A 4 0.36 -14.19 -8.59
CA PRO A 4 1.81 -14.33 -8.50
C PRO A 4 2.36 -15.08 -9.72
N ILE A 5 3.43 -14.56 -10.30
CA ILE A 5 4.30 -15.34 -11.19
C ILE A 5 5.17 -16.22 -10.29
N LYS A 6 4.67 -17.42 -9.99
CA LYS A 6 5.32 -18.34 -9.05
C LYS A 6 6.69 -18.76 -9.56
N GLY A 7 7.64 -18.94 -8.65
CA GLY A 7 8.97 -19.41 -9.00
C GLY A 7 10.03 -19.10 -7.96
N TYR A 8 11.22 -19.57 -8.27
CA TYR A 8 12.45 -19.22 -7.56
C TYR A 8 13.24 -18.24 -8.42
N TYR A 9 13.36 -17.02 -7.92
CA TYR A 9 14.06 -15.92 -8.56
C TYR A 9 15.43 -15.78 -7.93
N ILE A 10 16.47 -15.97 -8.73
CA ILE A 10 17.86 -15.74 -8.31
C ILE A 10 18.18 -14.25 -8.42
N GLU A 11 17.50 -13.55 -9.34
CA GLU A 11 17.68 -12.12 -9.55
C GLU A 11 17.00 -11.27 -8.46
N PRO A 12 17.56 -10.07 -8.16
CA PRO A 12 16.96 -9.08 -7.29
C PRO A 12 15.51 -8.70 -7.64
N ILE A 13 14.63 -8.75 -6.64
CA ILE A 13 13.23 -8.31 -6.72
C ILE A 13 13.02 -7.09 -5.83
N SER A 14 12.72 -5.95 -6.42
CA SER A 14 12.46 -4.70 -5.69
C SER A 14 11.03 -4.63 -5.19
N THR A 15 10.85 -4.24 -3.94
CA THR A 15 9.52 -4.08 -3.33
C THR A 15 9.21 -2.60 -3.12
N LEU A 16 8.11 -2.14 -3.70
CA LEU A 16 7.54 -0.81 -3.44
C LEU A 16 6.24 -0.97 -2.66
N ASP A 17 6.03 -0.10 -1.66
CA ASP A 17 4.86 -0.14 -0.77
C ASP A 17 4.13 1.21 -0.74
N PHE A 18 2.80 1.20 -0.71
CA PHE A 18 1.97 2.39 -0.56
C PHE A 18 1.93 2.84 0.91
N ALA A 19 2.53 4.00 1.19
CA ALA A 19 2.61 4.52 2.54
C ALA A 19 1.21 4.81 3.12
N SER A 20 0.81 4.04 4.14
CA SER A 20 -0.52 4.15 4.76
C SER A 20 -1.67 3.98 3.75
N SER A 21 -1.54 3.02 2.83
CA SER A 21 -2.46 2.68 1.72
C SER A 21 -3.93 3.06 1.94
N TYR A 22 -4.71 2.29 2.71
CA TYR A 22 -6.15 2.55 2.90
C TYR A 22 -6.46 3.92 3.51
N PRO A 23 -5.79 4.34 4.60
CA PRO A 23 -5.87 5.72 5.08
C PRO A 23 -5.67 6.79 4.00
N SER A 24 -4.65 6.63 3.15
CA SER A 24 -4.33 7.60 2.10
C SER A 24 -5.39 7.65 1.00
N ILE A 25 -5.99 6.50 0.64
CA ILE A 25 -7.10 6.40 -0.32
C ILE A 25 -8.33 7.14 0.21
N MET A 26 -8.66 6.94 1.50
CA MET A 26 -9.78 7.63 2.15
C MET A 26 -9.63 9.14 2.06
N ILE A 27 -8.43 9.65 2.31
CA ILE A 27 -8.13 11.09 2.27
C ILE A 27 -8.15 11.61 0.83
N ALA A 28 -7.42 10.97 -0.08
CA ALA A 28 -7.26 11.42 -1.47
C ALA A 28 -8.61 11.53 -2.19
N HIS A 29 -9.49 10.57 -1.95
CA HIS A 29 -10.79 10.44 -2.62
C HIS A 29 -11.97 10.90 -1.75
N ASN A 30 -11.71 11.53 -0.59
CA ASN A 30 -12.72 12.09 0.31
C ASN A 30 -13.83 11.08 0.71
N LEU A 31 -13.44 9.84 1.01
CA LEU A 31 -14.38 8.75 1.27
C LEU A 31 -14.91 8.81 2.70
N CYS A 32 -16.21 9.04 2.87
CA CYS A 32 -16.84 9.19 4.18
C CYS A 32 -18.35 8.90 4.11
N TYR A 33 -18.95 8.52 5.24
CA TYR A 33 -20.41 8.46 5.40
C TYR A 33 -21.11 9.74 4.94
N SER A 34 -20.55 10.91 5.29
CA SER A 34 -21.14 12.22 5.03
C SER A 34 -20.93 12.75 3.62
N THR A 35 -20.14 12.04 2.81
CA THR A 35 -19.81 12.40 1.43
C THR A 35 -20.32 11.37 0.42
N LEU A 36 -20.81 10.22 0.89
CA LEU A 36 -21.51 9.22 0.08
C LEU A 36 -22.83 9.80 -0.43
N ILE A 37 -23.02 9.74 -1.75
CA ILE A 37 -24.26 10.16 -2.42
C ILE A 37 -25.22 8.97 -2.40
N LYS A 38 -26.35 9.10 -1.69
CA LYS A 38 -27.33 8.01 -1.57
C LYS A 38 -28.45 8.11 -2.60
N ASN A 39 -28.78 9.34 -3.00
CA ASN A 39 -29.82 9.61 -3.99
C ASN A 39 -29.25 10.47 -5.12
N THR A 40 -29.45 10.07 -6.36
CA THR A 40 -29.00 10.83 -7.55
C THR A 40 -29.64 12.22 -7.63
N ASN A 41 -30.81 12.42 -7.02
CA ASN A 41 -31.45 13.72 -6.95
C ASN A 41 -30.69 14.70 -6.02
N GLU A 42 -29.84 14.23 -5.11
CA GLU A 42 -28.98 15.08 -4.28
C GLU A 42 -27.87 15.76 -5.09
N ILE A 43 -27.64 15.30 -6.32
CA ILE A 43 -26.56 15.78 -7.19
C ILE A 43 -27.07 16.27 -8.55
N SER A 44 -28.38 16.46 -8.72
CA SER A 44 -28.96 16.90 -10.00
C SER A 44 -28.40 18.24 -10.49
N GLU A 45 -27.95 19.08 -9.56
CA GLU A 45 -27.34 20.39 -9.83
C GLU A 45 -25.79 20.36 -9.76
N LEU A 46 -25.18 19.21 -9.45
CA LEU A 46 -23.73 19.09 -9.32
C LEU A 46 -23.08 18.63 -10.63
N ASN A 47 -22.08 19.38 -11.07
CA ASN A 47 -21.23 19.00 -12.19
C ASN A 47 -20.48 17.68 -11.90
N LYS A 48 -20.15 16.92 -12.96
CA LYS A 48 -19.37 15.66 -12.85
C LYS A 48 -18.01 15.83 -12.17
N GLU A 49 -17.45 17.03 -12.19
CA GLU A 49 -16.17 17.36 -11.53
C GLU A 49 -16.28 17.47 -10.01
N ASN A 50 -17.50 17.54 -9.47
CA ASN A 50 -17.77 17.72 -8.04
C ASN A 50 -17.95 16.41 -7.28
N TYR A 51 -17.90 15.26 -7.96
CA TYR A 51 -17.97 13.96 -7.34
C TYR A 51 -17.08 12.95 -8.08
N ILE A 52 -16.84 11.80 -7.46
CA ILE A 52 -16.19 10.65 -8.09
C ILE A 52 -17.15 9.47 -8.17
N GLU A 53 -17.01 8.67 -9.22
CA GLU A 53 -17.65 7.37 -9.34
C GLU A 53 -16.60 6.28 -9.12
N ILE A 54 -16.98 5.23 -8.39
CA ILE A 54 -16.06 4.15 -8.09
C ILE A 54 -15.94 3.22 -9.31
N PRO A 55 -14.71 2.89 -9.78
CA PRO A 55 -14.51 2.04 -10.94
C PRO A 55 -15.23 0.70 -10.82
N GLY A 56 -15.98 0.31 -11.86
CA GLY A 56 -16.79 -0.92 -11.87
C GLY A 56 -17.99 -0.93 -10.90
N LYS A 57 -18.27 0.19 -10.22
CA LYS A 57 -19.33 0.36 -9.23
C LYS A 57 -20.00 1.74 -9.39
N SER A 58 -20.48 2.05 -10.60
CA SER A 58 -21.03 3.37 -10.97
C SER A 58 -22.17 3.89 -10.09
N HIS A 59 -22.87 3.00 -9.37
CA HIS A 59 -23.89 3.38 -8.39
C HIS A 59 -23.32 3.95 -7.08
N ILE A 60 -22.04 3.72 -6.78
CA ILE A 60 -21.36 4.25 -5.59
C ILE A 60 -20.63 5.52 -5.99
N LYS A 61 -21.04 6.65 -5.42
CA LYS A 61 -20.48 7.97 -5.71
C LYS A 61 -20.19 8.74 -4.43
N PHE A 62 -19.13 9.55 -4.45
CA PHE A 62 -18.75 10.41 -3.33
C PHE A 62 -18.52 11.83 -3.80
N VAL A 63 -19.02 12.83 -3.06
CA VAL A 63 -18.71 14.24 -3.34
C VAL A 63 -17.24 14.55 -3.06
N ASN A 64 -16.66 15.42 -3.88
CA ASN A 64 -15.28 15.83 -3.76
C ASN A 64 -15.07 16.77 -2.56
N LYS A 65 -13.82 16.80 -2.06
CA LYS A 65 -13.41 17.62 -0.91
C LYS A 65 -13.69 19.12 -1.07
N ASN A 66 -13.76 19.60 -2.31
CA ASN A 66 -14.05 21.01 -2.64
C ASN A 66 -15.52 21.39 -2.35
N VAL A 67 -16.42 20.41 -2.37
CA VAL A 67 -17.84 20.61 -2.02
C VAL A 67 -18.03 20.45 -0.52
N LYS A 68 -17.53 19.35 0.04
CA LYS A 68 -17.66 19.01 1.46
C LYS A 68 -16.53 18.10 1.90
N LYS A 69 -15.75 18.51 2.90
CA LYS A 69 -14.74 17.63 3.51
C LYS A 69 -15.41 16.59 4.39
N GLY A 70 -15.11 15.31 4.17
CA GLY A 70 -15.62 14.21 4.97
C GLY A 70 -14.98 14.15 6.37
N VAL A 71 -15.73 13.61 7.34
CA VAL A 71 -15.25 13.45 8.73
C VAL A 71 -14.18 12.35 8.84
N LEU A 72 -14.34 11.22 8.14
CA LEU A 72 -13.34 10.14 8.18
C LEU A 72 -11.95 10.57 7.65
N PRO A 73 -11.84 11.29 6.51
CA PRO A 73 -10.57 11.90 6.10
C PRO A 73 -9.90 12.74 7.19
N ILE A 74 -10.67 13.56 7.93
CA ILE A 74 -10.13 14.40 9.01
C ILE A 74 -9.54 13.53 10.14
N ILE A 75 -10.30 12.56 10.63
CA ILE A 75 -9.87 11.65 11.71
C ILE A 75 -8.58 10.92 11.30
N VAL A 76 -8.56 10.40 10.08
CA VAL A 76 -7.43 9.63 9.58
C VAL A 76 -6.21 10.51 9.32
N GLU A 77 -6.39 11.74 8.82
CA GLU A 77 -5.32 12.74 8.70
C GLU A 77 -4.65 12.99 10.06
N GLU A 78 -5.44 13.21 11.12
CA GLU A 78 -4.92 13.43 12.47
C GLU A 78 -4.12 12.24 13.00
N LEU A 79 -4.63 11.01 12.82
CA LEU A 79 -3.94 9.78 13.20
C LEU A 79 -2.60 9.62 12.46
N ILE A 80 -2.57 9.92 11.15
CA ILE A 80 -1.34 9.88 10.35
C ILE A 80 -0.34 10.94 10.86
N GLN A 81 -0.78 12.16 11.15
CA GLN A 81 0.09 13.21 11.68
C GLN A 81 0.65 12.87 13.07
N ALA A 82 -0.19 12.35 13.96
CA ALA A 82 0.24 11.86 15.26
C ALA A 82 1.29 10.74 15.13
N ARG A 83 1.06 9.80 14.20
CA ARG A 83 2.02 8.72 13.90
C ARG A 83 3.34 9.26 13.36
N LYS A 84 3.28 10.27 12.48
CA LYS A 84 4.47 10.94 11.93
C LYS A 84 5.31 11.56 13.05
N LYS A 85 4.68 12.27 13.99
CA LYS A 85 5.34 12.83 15.18
C LYS A 85 5.99 11.72 16.03
N ALA A 86 5.29 10.61 16.28
CA ALA A 86 5.82 9.48 17.03
C ALA A 86 7.07 8.86 16.36
N LYS A 87 7.05 8.71 15.03
CA LYS A 87 8.21 8.25 14.25
C LYS A 87 9.41 9.20 14.36
N MET A 88 9.19 10.51 14.25
CA MET A 88 10.28 11.50 14.40
C MET A 88 10.93 11.45 15.78
N LEU A 89 10.14 11.25 16.85
CA LEU A 89 10.67 11.06 18.20
C LEU A 89 11.50 9.77 18.28
N MET A 90 11.01 8.68 17.70
CA MET A 90 11.68 7.38 17.68
C MET A 90 13.02 7.41 16.93
N GLU A 91 13.13 8.20 15.87
CA GLU A 91 14.35 8.35 15.08
C GLU A 91 15.46 9.10 15.85
N LYS A 92 15.08 10.10 16.66
CA LYS A 92 16.01 10.88 17.49
C LYS A 92 16.45 10.14 18.76
N GLU A 93 15.65 9.18 19.21
CA GLU A 93 15.89 8.43 20.44
C GLU A 93 17.07 7.46 20.32
N GLN A 94 17.94 7.50 21.33
CA GLN A 94 19.12 6.66 21.45
C GLN A 94 18.88 5.51 22.44
N ASP A 95 18.10 5.75 23.51
CA ASP A 95 17.80 4.70 24.48
C ASP A 95 16.97 3.58 23.85
N LYS A 96 17.47 2.35 23.97
CA LYS A 96 16.88 1.18 23.32
C LYS A 96 15.48 0.88 23.85
N ILE A 97 15.26 1.02 25.15
CA ILE A 97 13.96 0.73 25.78
C ILE A 97 12.94 1.77 25.32
N THR A 98 13.28 3.04 25.39
CA THR A 98 12.41 4.16 24.98
C THR A 98 12.09 4.08 23.49
N LYS A 99 13.06 3.73 22.65
CA LYS A 99 12.85 3.47 21.22
C LYS A 99 11.86 2.33 20.96
N MET A 100 11.91 1.25 21.76
CA MET A 100 10.92 0.17 21.69
C MET A 100 9.51 0.65 22.06
N VAL A 101 9.37 1.46 23.11
CA VAL A 101 8.07 2.04 23.52
C VAL A 101 7.51 2.97 22.43
N LEU A 102 8.35 3.82 21.84
CA LEU A 102 7.95 4.71 20.74
C LEU A 102 7.57 3.92 19.48
N ASN A 103 8.24 2.80 19.21
CA ASN A 103 7.83 1.90 18.14
C ASN A 103 6.45 1.29 18.43
N GLY A 104 6.19 0.85 19.66
CA GLY A 104 4.86 0.40 20.09
C GLY A 104 3.79 1.47 19.86
N ARG A 105 4.08 2.73 20.23
CA ARG A 105 3.19 3.88 20.03
C ARG A 105 2.88 4.12 18.54
N GLN A 106 3.88 4.13 17.65
CA GLN A 106 3.60 4.35 16.22
C GLN A 106 2.85 3.17 15.58
N LEU A 107 3.07 1.94 16.06
CA LEU A 107 2.31 0.76 15.62
C LEU A 107 0.85 0.84 16.07
N ALA A 108 0.57 1.24 17.32
CA ALA A 108 -0.79 1.44 17.80
C ALA A 108 -1.54 2.48 16.93
N LEU A 109 -0.91 3.62 16.63
CA LEU A 109 -1.48 4.64 15.75
C LEU A 109 -1.70 4.12 14.31
N LYS A 110 -0.79 3.27 13.79
CA LYS A 110 -0.98 2.60 12.49
C LYS A 110 -2.23 1.71 12.52
N ILE A 111 -2.39 0.91 13.56
CA ILE A 111 -3.53 0.01 13.73
C ILE A 111 -4.82 0.84 13.82
N SER A 112 -4.87 1.87 14.66
CA SER A 112 -6.03 2.75 14.78
C SER A 112 -6.44 3.37 13.45
N ALA A 113 -5.49 3.88 12.65
CA ALA A 113 -5.78 4.44 11.33
C ALA A 113 -6.38 3.40 10.38
N ASN A 114 -5.82 2.18 10.35
CA ASN A 114 -6.34 1.09 9.53
C ASN A 114 -7.70 0.56 10.04
N SER A 115 -7.95 0.63 11.35
CA SER A 115 -9.21 0.26 11.97
C SER A 115 -10.35 1.20 11.59
N VAL A 116 -10.10 2.46 11.19
CA VAL A 116 -11.16 3.35 10.70
C VAL A 116 -11.82 2.76 9.45
N TYR A 117 -11.03 2.28 8.49
CA TYR A 117 -11.55 1.53 7.35
C TYR A 117 -12.30 0.27 7.81
N GLY A 118 -11.70 -0.53 8.71
CA GLY A 118 -12.29 -1.77 9.21
C GLY A 118 -13.65 -1.55 9.87
N TYR A 119 -13.82 -0.44 10.59
CA TYR A 119 -15.08 -0.05 11.23
C TYR A 119 -16.19 0.16 10.20
N THR A 120 -15.89 0.79 9.06
CA THR A 120 -16.89 0.98 7.99
C THR A 120 -17.37 -0.35 7.39
N GLY A 121 -16.53 -1.39 7.39
CA GLY A 121 -16.86 -2.72 6.87
C GLY A 121 -17.43 -3.70 7.91
N ALA A 122 -17.55 -3.31 9.17
CA ALA A 122 -17.94 -4.21 10.26
C ALA A 122 -19.46 -4.42 10.32
N SER A 123 -20.01 -5.23 9.41
CA SER A 123 -21.46 -5.49 9.33
C SER A 123 -22.00 -6.29 10.52
N SER A 124 -21.18 -7.14 11.15
CA SER A 124 -21.56 -7.92 12.34
C SER A 124 -20.99 -7.28 13.60
N GLY A 125 -21.85 -6.72 14.44
CA GLY A 125 -21.46 -6.09 15.71
C GLY A 125 -20.94 -4.65 15.60
N GLY A 126 -20.85 -4.08 14.39
CA GLY A 126 -20.57 -2.65 14.19
C GLY A 126 -21.81 -1.80 14.41
N GLN A 127 -21.64 -0.63 15.03
CA GLN A 127 -22.74 0.30 15.31
C GLN A 127 -23.15 1.14 14.09
N LEU A 128 -22.25 1.31 13.11
CA LEU A 128 -22.50 2.13 11.91
C LEU A 128 -21.77 1.57 10.68
N PRO A 129 -22.16 0.39 10.17
CA PRO A 129 -21.56 -0.15 8.94
C PRO A 129 -21.92 0.71 7.73
N CYS A 130 -20.95 0.93 6.84
CA CYS A 130 -21.13 1.48 5.51
C CYS A 130 -20.22 0.73 4.54
N ILE A 131 -20.79 -0.35 4.00
CA ILE A 131 -20.10 -1.30 3.14
C ILE A 131 -19.62 -0.60 1.85
N GLU A 132 -20.33 0.42 1.38
CA GLU A 132 -19.99 1.22 0.20
C GLU A 132 -18.62 1.88 0.37
N VAL A 133 -18.32 2.45 1.54
CA VAL A 133 -17.01 3.04 1.83
C VAL A 133 -15.92 1.96 1.80
N ALA A 134 -16.16 0.81 2.44
CA ALA A 134 -15.20 -0.29 2.46
C ALA A 134 -14.93 -0.89 1.06
N ILE A 135 -15.99 -1.09 0.26
CA ILE A 135 -15.89 -1.54 -1.14
C ILE A 135 -15.09 -0.54 -1.97
N SER A 136 -15.32 0.76 -1.76
CA SER A 136 -14.65 1.82 -2.51
C SER A 136 -13.15 1.85 -2.23
N ILE A 137 -12.77 1.78 -0.95
CA ILE A 137 -11.36 1.77 -0.54
C ILE A 137 -10.63 0.55 -1.13
N THR A 138 -11.21 -0.64 -1.02
CA THR A 138 -10.60 -1.87 -1.55
C THR A 138 -10.56 -1.90 -3.08
N THR A 139 -11.55 -1.31 -3.74
CA THR A 139 -11.58 -1.21 -5.22
C THR A 139 -10.52 -0.26 -5.72
N LEU A 140 -10.43 0.95 -5.16
CA LEU A 140 -9.38 1.91 -5.50
C LEU A 140 -7.99 1.35 -5.22
N GLY A 141 -7.79 0.63 -4.10
CA GLY A 141 -6.52 -0.03 -3.81
C GLY A 141 -6.12 -1.06 -4.87
N ARG A 142 -7.07 -1.84 -5.41
CA ARG A 142 -6.81 -2.75 -6.54
C ARG A 142 -6.41 -1.99 -7.81
N CYS A 143 -7.18 -0.97 -8.17
CA CYS A 143 -6.88 -0.14 -9.35
C CYS A 143 -5.51 0.54 -9.23
N MET A 144 -5.09 0.94 -8.02
CA MET A 144 -3.77 1.53 -7.79
C MET A 144 -2.64 0.52 -8.04
N ILE A 145 -2.80 -0.73 -7.61
CA ILE A 145 -1.81 -1.78 -7.89
C ILE A 145 -1.73 -2.08 -9.38
N GLU A 146 -2.87 -2.20 -10.06
CA GLU A 146 -2.94 -2.44 -11.51
C GLU A 146 -2.29 -1.29 -12.29
N LYS A 147 -2.66 -0.04 -11.98
CA LYS A 147 -2.04 1.16 -12.57
C LYS A 147 -0.53 1.20 -12.31
N THR A 148 -0.09 0.84 -11.10
CA THR A 148 1.34 0.77 -10.77
C THR A 148 2.04 -0.25 -11.64
N LYS A 149 1.46 -1.45 -11.80
CA LYS A 149 2.01 -2.49 -12.67
C LYS A 149 2.16 -1.99 -14.10
N GLU A 150 1.09 -1.47 -14.68
CA GLU A 150 1.10 -0.93 -16.05
C GLU A 150 2.18 0.14 -16.22
N LYS A 151 2.27 1.08 -15.27
CA LYS A 151 3.26 2.16 -15.33
C LYS A 151 4.69 1.63 -15.21
N VAL A 152 4.97 0.72 -14.28
CA VAL A 152 6.31 0.09 -14.16
C VAL A 152 6.71 -0.57 -15.48
N GLU A 153 5.86 -1.46 -16.01
CA GLU A 153 6.17 -2.24 -17.21
C GLU A 153 6.27 -1.35 -18.46
N SER A 154 5.47 -0.27 -18.53
CA SER A 154 5.51 0.70 -19.63
C SER A 154 6.71 1.66 -19.59
N TYR A 155 7.25 1.98 -18.41
CA TYR A 155 8.39 2.89 -18.29
C TYR A 155 9.72 2.15 -18.33
N TYR A 156 9.88 1.11 -17.51
CA TYR A 156 11.13 0.39 -17.35
C TYR A 156 11.21 -0.75 -18.35
N ASN A 157 11.44 -0.41 -19.62
CA ASN A 157 11.60 -1.37 -20.71
C ASN A 157 12.68 -0.95 -21.71
N LYS A 158 13.07 -1.88 -22.58
CA LYS A 158 14.13 -1.70 -23.57
C LYS A 158 13.87 -0.57 -24.56
N GLN A 159 12.61 -0.31 -24.92
CA GLN A 159 12.26 0.75 -25.86
C GLN A 159 12.53 2.14 -25.27
N ASN A 160 12.45 2.28 -23.95
CA ASN A 160 12.76 3.51 -23.22
C ASN A 160 14.22 3.58 -22.75
N GLY A 161 15.11 2.74 -23.29
CA GLY A 161 16.55 2.79 -23.02
C GLY A 161 17.02 2.02 -21.76
N PHE A 162 16.15 1.23 -21.12
CA PHE A 162 16.58 0.35 -20.03
C PHE A 162 17.19 -0.96 -20.56
N ALA A 163 18.11 -1.57 -19.81
CA ALA A 163 18.78 -2.80 -20.24
C ALA A 163 17.81 -4.00 -20.41
N TYR A 164 16.71 -4.01 -19.65
CA TYR A 164 15.75 -5.11 -19.60
C TYR A 164 14.30 -4.60 -19.58
N ASN A 165 13.37 -5.51 -19.86
CA ASN A 165 11.95 -5.26 -19.63
C ASN A 165 11.60 -5.66 -18.21
N SER A 166 11.17 -4.68 -17.41
CA SER A 166 10.69 -4.94 -16.07
C SER A 166 9.38 -5.72 -16.09
N VAL A 167 9.17 -6.54 -15.05
CA VAL A 167 7.96 -7.33 -14.87
C VAL A 167 7.52 -7.23 -13.42
N VAL A 168 6.24 -6.96 -13.18
CA VAL A 168 5.67 -7.05 -11.83
C VAL A 168 5.30 -8.50 -11.55
N VAL A 169 6.14 -9.17 -10.75
CA VAL A 169 6.01 -10.61 -10.45
C VAL A 169 4.93 -10.89 -9.41
N TYR A 170 4.62 -9.92 -8.55
CA TYR A 170 3.57 -10.04 -7.54
C TYR A 170 3.09 -8.67 -7.05
N GLY A 171 1.89 -8.64 -6.45
CA GLY A 171 1.41 -7.49 -5.71
C GLY A 171 0.40 -7.90 -4.65
N ASP A 172 0.61 -7.49 -3.41
CA ASP A 172 -0.22 -7.82 -2.25
C ASP A 172 -0.68 -6.56 -1.53
N THR A 173 -2.00 -6.35 -1.50
CA THR A 173 -2.74 -5.27 -0.80
C THR A 173 -2.30 -3.83 -1.10
N ASP A 174 -1.07 -3.50 -0.74
CA ASP A 174 -0.43 -2.19 -0.77
C ASP A 174 1.00 -2.24 -1.34
N SER A 175 1.51 -3.42 -1.70
CA SER A 175 2.87 -3.59 -2.22
C SER A 175 2.89 -4.17 -3.63
N VAL A 176 3.92 -3.79 -4.40
CA VAL A 176 4.26 -4.36 -5.70
C VAL A 176 5.71 -4.85 -5.70
N MET A 177 5.93 -6.03 -6.28
CA MET A 177 7.22 -6.68 -6.37
C MET A 177 7.66 -6.72 -7.83
N ILE A 178 8.78 -6.08 -8.12
CA ILE A 178 9.22 -5.77 -9.48
C ILE A 178 10.54 -6.48 -9.73
N LYS A 179 10.57 -7.28 -10.80
CA LYS A 179 11.79 -7.79 -11.41
C LYS A 179 12.24 -6.78 -12.46
N PHE A 180 13.29 -6.01 -12.18
CA PHE A 180 13.87 -5.10 -13.17
C PHE A 180 14.79 -5.80 -14.19
N GLY A 181 15.25 -7.02 -13.89
CA GLY A 181 16.09 -7.84 -14.79
C GLY A 181 17.59 -7.70 -14.57
N THR A 182 18.04 -6.74 -13.76
CA THR A 182 19.44 -6.66 -13.31
C THR A 182 19.79 -7.79 -12.33
N ASN A 183 21.06 -8.17 -12.29
CA ASN A 183 21.63 -9.08 -11.30
C ASN A 183 22.26 -8.34 -10.09
N SER A 184 22.37 -7.01 -10.16
CA SER A 184 22.93 -6.20 -9.08
C SER A 184 21.85 -5.76 -8.10
N ILE A 185 22.06 -6.05 -6.81
CA ILE A 185 21.17 -5.58 -5.74
C ILE A 185 21.17 -4.05 -5.67
N GLU A 186 22.34 -3.42 -5.84
CA GLU A 186 22.49 -1.97 -5.80
C GLU A 186 21.69 -1.29 -6.90
N GLU A 187 21.84 -1.75 -8.15
CA GLU A 187 21.09 -1.22 -9.29
C GLU A 187 19.58 -1.43 -9.11
N ALA A 188 19.16 -2.60 -8.60
CA ALA A 188 17.76 -2.85 -8.29
C ALA A 188 17.21 -1.86 -7.24
N MET A 189 17.99 -1.55 -6.20
CA MET A 189 17.60 -0.54 -5.20
C MET A 189 17.48 0.86 -5.81
N GLU A 190 18.39 1.24 -6.71
CA GLU A 190 18.33 2.54 -7.40
C GLU A 190 17.11 2.66 -8.29
N LEU A 191 16.85 1.64 -9.12
CA LEU A 191 15.66 1.55 -9.96
C LEU A 191 14.38 1.57 -9.14
N GLY A 192 14.34 0.84 -8.02
CA GLY A 192 13.20 0.85 -7.10
C GLY A 192 12.94 2.23 -6.48
N LYS A 193 14.01 2.93 -6.07
CA LYS A 193 13.90 4.31 -5.54
C LYS A 193 13.41 5.29 -6.62
N ASP A 194 13.93 5.20 -7.83
CA ASP A 194 13.48 6.02 -8.97
C ASP A 194 12.00 5.74 -9.30
N ALA A 195 11.62 4.47 -9.40
CA ALA A 195 10.25 4.03 -9.67
C ALA A 195 9.26 4.55 -8.62
N SER A 196 9.61 4.43 -7.33
CA SER A 196 8.77 4.94 -6.25
C SER A 196 8.50 6.44 -6.38
N LYS A 197 9.52 7.24 -6.72
CA LYS A 197 9.39 8.70 -6.87
C LYS A 197 8.59 9.08 -8.12
N ARG A 198 8.84 8.43 -9.25
CA ARG A 198 8.16 8.72 -10.52
C ARG A 198 6.70 8.35 -10.45
N ILE A 199 6.40 7.12 -10.05
CA ILE A 199 5.05 6.58 -10.05
C ILE A 199 4.19 7.24 -8.97
N SER A 200 4.77 7.68 -7.84
CA SER A 200 4.04 8.48 -6.85
C SER A 200 3.39 9.74 -7.43
N LYS A 201 3.96 10.34 -8.49
CA LYS A 201 3.40 11.53 -9.14
C LYS A 201 2.13 11.25 -9.95
N GLU A 202 1.87 9.98 -10.28
CA GLU A 202 0.69 9.54 -11.02
C GLU A 202 -0.57 9.40 -10.13
N PHE A 203 -0.40 9.56 -8.82
CA PHE A 203 -1.47 9.42 -7.83
C PHE A 203 -1.81 10.75 -7.16
N ILE A 204 -3.06 10.85 -6.70
CA ILE A 204 -3.56 12.03 -6.01
C ILE A 204 -2.94 12.08 -4.61
N HIS A 205 -2.43 13.25 -4.21
CA HIS A 205 -1.95 13.46 -2.85
C HIS A 205 -3.05 13.11 -1.82
N PRO A 206 -2.75 12.38 -0.72
CA PRO A 206 -1.43 12.04 -0.18
C PRO A 206 -0.88 10.65 -0.55
N ILE A 207 -1.45 9.98 -1.56
CA ILE A 207 -0.99 8.65 -1.97
C ILE A 207 0.45 8.76 -2.50
N LYS A 208 1.34 7.91 -1.97
CA LYS A 208 2.72 7.79 -2.43
C LYS A 208 3.23 6.36 -2.27
N LEU A 209 4.09 5.95 -3.19
CA LEU A 209 4.88 4.73 -3.09
C LEU A 209 6.23 5.06 -2.45
N GLU A 210 6.71 4.14 -1.63
CA GLU A 210 8.04 4.16 -1.05
C GLU A 210 8.77 2.88 -1.43
N PHE A 211 10.04 3.01 -1.81
CA PHE A 211 10.91 1.86 -1.90
C PHE A 211 11.16 1.32 -0.49
N GLU A 212 10.91 0.02 -0.28
CA GLU A 212 11.07 -0.61 1.04
C GLU A 212 12.36 -1.42 1.11
N LYS A 213 12.59 -2.31 0.14
CA LYS A 213 13.63 -3.37 0.19
C LYS A 213 13.81 -4.06 -1.16
N VAL A 214 14.87 -4.87 -1.24
CA VAL A 214 15.10 -5.86 -2.31
C VAL A 214 15.13 -7.26 -1.70
N TYR A 215 14.55 -8.25 -2.39
CA TYR A 215 14.75 -9.67 -2.10
C TYR A 215 15.75 -10.29 -3.09
N CYS A 216 16.75 -11.03 -2.60
CA CYS A 216 17.72 -11.74 -3.46
C CYS A 216 18.47 -12.88 -2.74
N PRO A 217 18.17 -14.17 -2.99
CA PRO A 217 17.14 -14.68 -3.88
C PRO A 217 15.73 -14.50 -3.30
N TYR A 218 14.71 -14.75 -4.13
CA TYR A 218 13.30 -14.63 -3.80
C TYR A 218 12.50 -15.87 -4.23
N LEU A 219 11.80 -16.50 -3.29
CA LEU A 219 10.93 -17.66 -3.50
C LEU A 219 9.46 -17.24 -3.36
N LEU A 220 8.72 -17.28 -4.46
CA LEU A 220 7.29 -16.96 -4.49
C LEU A 220 6.48 -18.23 -4.75
N LEU A 221 5.82 -18.74 -3.71
CA LEU A 221 5.06 -19.99 -3.78
C LEU A 221 3.61 -19.75 -4.20
N ASN A 222 2.95 -18.82 -3.53
CA ASN A 222 1.52 -18.54 -3.70
C ASN A 222 1.18 -17.13 -3.19
N LYS A 223 -0.08 -16.73 -3.36
CA LYS A 223 -0.61 -15.50 -2.74
C LYS A 223 -0.33 -15.54 -1.23
N LYS A 224 0.29 -14.48 -0.70
CA LYS A 224 0.67 -14.33 0.71
C LYS A 224 1.62 -15.42 1.25
N ARG A 225 2.28 -16.18 0.37
CA ARG A 225 3.22 -17.25 0.74
C ARG A 225 4.51 -17.13 -0.05
N TYR A 226 5.53 -16.54 0.58
CA TYR A 226 6.82 -16.27 -0.04
C TYR A 226 7.93 -16.12 1.00
N ALA A 227 9.17 -16.29 0.55
CA ALA A 227 10.37 -16.10 1.35
C ALA A 227 11.49 -15.45 0.53
N GLY A 228 12.41 -14.76 1.18
CA GLY A 228 13.59 -14.21 0.51
C GLY A 228 14.59 -13.63 1.48
N LEU A 229 15.83 -13.48 1.02
CA LEU A 229 16.83 -12.72 1.76
C LEU A 229 16.55 -11.23 1.55
N LEU A 230 16.27 -10.51 2.63
CA LEU A 230 15.87 -9.11 2.62
C LEU A 230 17.10 -8.20 2.69
N TYR A 231 17.21 -7.26 1.77
CA TYR A 231 18.24 -6.24 1.73
C TYR A 231 17.62 -4.84 1.86
N THR A 232 18.07 -4.08 2.86
CA THR A 232 17.86 -2.63 2.95
C THR A 232 19.09 -1.82 2.53
N ASN A 233 20.25 -2.48 2.44
CA ASN A 233 21.50 -1.96 1.88
C ASN A 233 22.07 -2.98 0.87
N PRO A 234 22.91 -2.55 -0.10
CA PRO A 234 23.37 -3.44 -1.17
C PRO A 234 24.45 -4.45 -0.75
N LEU A 235 25.05 -4.29 0.43
CA LEU A 235 26.24 -5.04 0.83
C LEU A 235 25.91 -6.35 1.54
N LYS A 236 24.91 -6.34 2.41
CA LYS A 236 24.56 -7.49 3.27
C LYS A 236 23.07 -7.59 3.48
N TYR A 237 22.55 -8.82 3.42
CA TYR A 237 21.17 -9.11 3.79
C TYR A 237 20.96 -8.91 5.29
N ASP A 238 19.80 -8.36 5.66
CA ASP A 238 19.43 -8.10 7.05
C ASP A 238 18.94 -9.38 7.73
N LYS A 239 18.06 -10.11 7.05
CA LYS A 239 17.48 -11.38 7.51
C LYS A 239 16.81 -12.15 6.37
N MET A 240 16.53 -13.42 6.61
CA MET A 240 15.53 -14.15 5.84
C MET A 240 14.13 -13.69 6.28
N ASP A 241 13.33 -13.19 5.34
CA ASP A 241 11.94 -12.81 5.59
C ASP A 241 11.02 -13.93 5.07
N CYS A 242 10.13 -14.40 5.95
CA CYS A 242 9.22 -15.50 5.68
C CYS A 242 7.79 -14.99 5.87
N LYS A 243 6.97 -15.04 4.83
CA LYS A 243 5.56 -14.59 4.87
C LYS A 243 4.63 -15.74 4.59
N GLY A 244 3.77 -16.07 5.55
CA GLY A 244 2.68 -17.04 5.42
C GLY A 244 3.09 -18.50 5.18
N ILE A 245 4.39 -18.80 5.22
CA ILE A 245 4.91 -20.16 5.21
C ILE A 245 4.85 -20.79 6.60
N GLU A 246 4.95 -22.11 6.65
CA GLU A 246 4.76 -22.95 7.83
C GLU A 246 5.63 -22.49 9.02
N THR A 247 6.88 -22.12 8.77
CA THR A 247 7.86 -21.73 9.80
C THR A 247 7.51 -20.49 10.62
N VAL A 248 6.55 -19.67 10.17
CA VAL A 248 6.09 -18.47 10.90
C VAL A 248 4.67 -18.63 11.45
N ARG A 249 4.04 -19.77 11.20
CA ARG A 249 2.70 -20.07 11.69
C ARG A 249 2.79 -20.80 13.03
N ARG A 250 1.84 -20.52 13.93
CA ARG A 250 1.84 -21.03 15.32
C ARG A 250 1.02 -22.31 15.50
N ASP A 251 0.37 -22.78 14.44
CA ASP A 251 -0.44 -24.00 14.43
C ASP A 251 0.35 -25.27 14.05
N PHE A 252 1.63 -25.15 13.72
CA PHE A 252 2.54 -26.28 13.47
C PHE A 252 3.44 -26.54 14.69
N CYS A 253 3.93 -27.78 14.80
CA CYS A 253 4.91 -28.14 15.82
C CYS A 253 6.30 -27.59 15.48
N ILE A 254 7.17 -27.45 16.48
CA ILE A 254 8.52 -26.86 16.36
C ILE A 254 9.43 -27.64 15.37
N LEU A 255 9.12 -28.92 15.11
CA LEU A 255 9.89 -29.76 14.20
C LEU A 255 9.78 -29.30 12.72
N ILE A 256 8.68 -28.64 12.36
CA ILE A 256 8.36 -28.16 11.00
C ILE A 256 8.88 -26.74 10.82
#